data_AF-A0A1H6FRW6-F1
#
_entry.id   AF-A0A1H6FRW6-F1
#
_cell.length_a   1.000
_cell.length_b   1.000
_cell.length_c   1.000
_cell.angle_alpha   90.00
_cell.angle_beta   90.00
_cell.angle_gamma   90.00
#
_symmetry.space_group_name_H-M   'P 1'
#
loop_
_entity.id
_entity.type
_entity.pdbx_description
1 polymer ?
#
loop_
_entity_poly.entity_id
_entity_poly.type
_entity_poly.pdbx_seq_one_letter_code
_entity_poly.pdbx_strand_id
1 'polypeptide(L)'
;MTSEKRSIAVRFFGGAGNYTTVLEECCTHILTSDPTETALIEWVKSNTEATSTDGIRNRLRFLEALELLEIEPERVRVTETGITWVSQTDPEVLFERLDTTVYGFETALAALQNGPKTDAELGDIIANTHAEVNWNDPSGPAQHRGWLQSLGYVERLDGRNSLTDSGRTLARRRTSDNPDLERQTYYTQTDLEEAFDTSFGSYIKGINPRTDDDGELSYIIVKAREDGPYSDELDGERFTYIGEGVPSKGDQTLTGANKALLEQAEGASVPVYFFYQPADRSDLRYEGLVSVVDVRYVNADERDRRVYEFTMERLDLEHPTAFETLAASVTAGAHEGTDSNANDGATAGSDPEPALTAAEDEYTETQRRVRSSAFAKRVKSAYDFRCAICDRSRESPAGTVDIEAAHIYPKQENGRDFIRNGLALCRLHHWAFDAGWLAISDEYRILVADRPELEGYEEFSRLEGAQISVPPTEDERPHATFLAAHRELHGFESV
;
A
#
# COMPACT_ATOMS: atom_id res chain seq x y z
N MET A 1 -18.29 3.46 32.28
CA MET A 1 -19.53 3.77 31.55
C MET A 1 -19.07 4.16 30.15
N THR A 2 -19.37 3.35 29.15
CA THR A 2 -19.11 3.71 27.75
C THR A 2 -19.92 4.96 27.45
N SER A 3 -19.25 6.10 27.28
CA SER A 3 -19.90 7.31 26.79
C SER A 3 -20.50 7.00 25.43
N GLU A 4 -21.78 7.27 25.24
CA GLU A 4 -22.42 7.18 23.91
C GLU A 4 -21.67 8.11 22.96
N LYS A 5 -21.17 7.58 21.83
CA LYS A 5 -20.46 8.36 20.82
C LYS A 5 -21.34 9.52 20.35
N ARG A 6 -20.74 10.69 20.13
CA ARG A 6 -21.44 11.88 19.64
C ARG A 6 -21.74 11.75 18.16
N SER A 7 -22.84 12.34 17.72
CA SER A 7 -23.23 12.41 16.31
C SER A 7 -22.39 13.41 15.50
N ILE A 8 -21.96 14.50 16.14
CA ILE A 8 -21.31 15.63 15.45
C ILE A 8 -20.11 16.11 16.26
N ALA A 9 -18.96 16.19 15.59
CA ALA A 9 -17.77 16.83 16.14
C ALA A 9 -18.04 18.32 16.37
N VAL A 10 -17.48 18.91 17.43
CA VAL A 10 -17.59 20.34 17.67
C VAL A 10 -16.44 21.06 17.00
N ARG A 11 -16.71 22.05 16.15
CA ARG A 11 -15.66 22.93 15.58
C ARG A 11 -14.83 23.62 16.67
N PHE A 12 -13.53 23.71 16.47
CA PHE A 12 -12.65 24.48 17.35
C PHE A 12 -12.34 25.88 16.78
N PHE A 13 -11.46 26.62 17.44
CA PHE A 13 -11.08 27.99 17.07
C PHE A 13 -10.05 28.02 15.92
N GLY A 14 -9.91 29.15 15.23
CA GLY A 14 -8.92 29.34 14.15
C GLY A 14 -9.42 29.06 12.73
N GLY A 15 -10.62 28.50 12.58
CA GLY A 15 -11.16 28.09 11.27
C GLY A 15 -10.70 26.68 10.86
N ALA A 16 -11.34 26.13 9.83
CA ALA A 16 -11.02 24.79 9.34
C ALA A 16 -9.56 24.75 8.85
N GLY A 17 -8.79 23.77 9.34
CA GLY A 17 -7.36 23.65 9.08
C GLY A 17 -6.44 24.18 10.19
N ASN A 18 -6.96 24.95 11.16
CA ASN A 18 -6.16 25.58 12.22
C ASN A 18 -6.54 25.13 13.64
N TYR A 19 -7.40 24.11 13.79
CA TYR A 19 -7.89 23.70 15.12
C TYR A 19 -6.76 23.20 16.02
N THR A 20 -5.82 22.43 15.47
CA THR A 20 -4.68 21.84 16.17
C THR A 20 -3.73 22.92 16.69
N THR A 21 -3.37 23.91 15.89
CA THR A 21 -2.53 25.03 16.32
C THR A 21 -3.09 25.76 17.53
N VAL A 22 -4.37 26.14 17.51
CA VAL A 22 -4.98 26.84 18.66
C VAL A 22 -5.12 25.91 19.87
N LEU A 23 -5.34 24.62 19.64
CA LEU A 23 -5.40 23.62 20.70
C LEU A 23 -4.03 23.42 21.39
N GLU A 24 -2.94 23.45 20.63
CA GLU A 24 -1.57 23.34 21.16
C GLU A 24 -1.24 24.54 22.06
N GLU A 25 -1.57 25.75 21.60
CA GLU A 25 -1.42 26.98 22.40
C GLU A 25 -2.26 26.92 23.68
N CYS A 26 -3.49 26.42 23.58
CA CYS A 26 -4.41 26.26 24.72
C CYS A 26 -3.83 25.28 25.75
N CYS A 27 -3.39 24.11 25.32
CA CYS A 27 -2.79 23.11 26.21
C CYS A 27 -1.49 23.62 26.83
N THR A 28 -0.64 24.31 26.05
CA THR A 28 0.59 24.92 26.54
C THR A 28 0.32 25.98 27.61
N HIS A 29 -0.71 26.80 27.42
CA HIS A 29 -1.14 27.76 28.44
C HIS A 29 -1.57 27.04 29.72
N ILE A 30 -2.41 26.01 29.61
CA ILE A 30 -2.89 25.23 30.77
C ILE A 30 -1.72 24.62 31.54
N LEU A 31 -0.74 24.03 30.85
CA LEU A 31 0.45 23.42 31.44
C LEU A 31 1.37 24.43 32.16
N THR A 32 1.38 25.70 31.72
CA THR A 32 2.32 26.71 32.23
C THR A 32 1.72 27.66 33.27
N SER A 33 0.41 27.92 33.23
CA SER A 33 -0.23 28.90 34.11
C SER A 33 -1.21 28.32 35.11
N ASP A 34 -1.56 27.04 34.99
CA ASP A 34 -2.50 26.35 35.87
C ASP A 34 -3.85 27.07 36.08
N PRO A 35 -4.57 27.41 34.99
CA PRO A 35 -5.70 28.34 35.05
C PRO A 35 -6.95 27.72 35.67
N THR A 36 -7.81 28.56 36.25
CA THR A 36 -9.22 28.22 36.52
C THR A 36 -10.02 28.19 35.21
N GLU A 37 -11.20 27.56 35.17
CA GLU A 37 -12.07 27.57 33.97
C GLU A 37 -12.37 29.02 33.51
N THR A 38 -12.58 29.93 34.46
CA THR A 38 -12.84 31.35 34.14
C THR A 38 -11.63 32.02 33.52
N ALA A 39 -10.43 31.79 34.06
CA ALA A 39 -9.20 32.35 33.52
C ALA A 39 -8.90 31.80 32.11
N LEU A 40 -9.13 30.51 31.90
CA LEU A 40 -8.96 29.88 30.58
C LEU A 40 -9.93 30.45 29.54
N ILE A 41 -11.19 30.70 29.91
CA ILE A 41 -12.17 31.33 29.01
C ILE A 41 -11.70 32.73 28.59
N GLU A 42 -11.18 33.53 29.52
CA GLU A 42 -10.66 34.87 29.20
C GLU A 42 -9.38 34.81 28.35
N TRP A 43 -8.53 33.81 28.59
CA TRP A 43 -7.39 33.53 27.71
C TRP A 43 -7.86 33.20 26.29
N VAL A 44 -8.85 32.33 26.12
CA VAL A 44 -9.41 31.97 24.79
C VAL A 44 -9.95 33.21 24.08
N LYS A 45 -10.68 34.09 24.76
CA LYS A 45 -11.17 35.35 24.16
C LYS A 45 -10.06 36.30 23.73
N SER A 46 -8.93 36.28 24.43
CA SER A 46 -7.80 37.16 24.16
C SER A 46 -6.90 36.67 23.03
N ASN A 47 -6.91 35.36 22.77
CA ASN A 47 -6.03 34.72 21.78
C ASN A 47 -6.78 34.16 20.56
N THR A 48 -8.11 34.34 20.51
CA THR A 48 -8.95 33.91 19.39
C THR A 48 -10.02 34.97 19.08
N GLU A 49 -10.77 34.80 17.99
CA GLU A 49 -11.91 35.68 17.67
C GLU A 49 -13.19 35.35 18.48
N ALA A 50 -13.11 34.47 19.48
CA ALA A 50 -14.27 34.04 20.25
C ALA A 50 -14.75 35.11 21.24
N THR A 51 -16.06 35.37 21.25
CA THR A 51 -16.68 36.35 22.17
C THR A 51 -17.68 35.74 23.15
N SER A 52 -18.27 34.59 22.80
CA SER A 52 -19.30 33.93 23.62
C SER A 52 -18.71 32.98 24.65
N THR A 53 -18.91 33.30 25.93
CA THR A 53 -18.51 32.44 27.07
C THR A 53 -19.11 31.03 26.95
N ASP A 54 -20.41 30.91 26.65
CA ASP A 54 -21.07 29.60 26.55
C ASP A 54 -20.59 28.82 25.33
N GLY A 55 -20.31 29.52 24.22
CA GLY A 55 -19.70 28.91 23.04
C GLY A 55 -18.29 28.39 23.30
N ILE A 56 -17.51 29.09 24.11
CA ILE A 56 -16.17 28.64 24.53
C ILE A 56 -16.30 27.42 25.43
N ARG A 57 -17.17 27.49 26.44
CA ARG A 57 -17.41 26.38 27.37
C ARG A 57 -17.82 25.10 26.63
N ASN A 58 -18.73 25.20 25.65
CA ASN A 58 -19.14 24.04 24.85
C ASN A 58 -17.96 23.36 24.12
N ARG A 59 -17.01 24.15 23.62
CA ARG A 59 -15.79 23.63 22.97
C ARG A 59 -14.82 23.02 23.96
N LEU A 60 -14.63 23.64 25.12
CA LEU A 60 -13.80 23.06 26.19
C LEU A 60 -14.38 21.74 26.69
N ARG A 61 -15.70 21.63 26.84
CA ARG A 61 -16.38 20.36 27.17
C ARG A 61 -16.26 19.30 26.06
N PHE A 62 -16.05 19.71 24.81
CA PHE A 62 -15.73 18.76 23.74
C PHE A 62 -14.30 18.23 23.89
N LEU A 63 -13.33 19.08 24.21
CA LEU A 63 -11.95 18.63 24.50
C LEU A 63 -11.87 17.73 25.74
N GLU A 64 -12.70 17.99 26.75
CA GLU A 64 -12.87 17.09 27.90
C GLU A 64 -13.46 15.74 27.50
N ALA A 65 -14.43 15.71 26.58
CA ALA A 65 -14.99 14.48 26.04
C ALA A 65 -13.98 13.68 25.19
N LEU A 66 -13.02 14.36 24.54
CA LEU A 66 -11.88 13.73 23.86
C LEU A 66 -10.79 13.26 24.84
N GLU A 67 -11.01 13.40 26.14
CA GLU A 67 -10.06 13.09 27.20
C GLU A 67 -8.74 13.86 27.08
N LEU A 68 -8.75 15.06 26.51
CA LEU A 68 -7.56 15.92 26.40
C LEU A 68 -7.41 16.85 27.61
N LEU A 69 -8.54 17.26 28.18
CA LEU A 69 -8.62 18.16 29.32
C LEU A 69 -9.44 17.54 30.44
N GLU A 70 -9.11 17.90 31.67
CA GLU A 70 -9.94 17.70 32.85
C GLU A 70 -10.31 19.07 33.42
N ILE A 71 -11.60 19.39 33.50
CA ILE A 71 -12.07 20.73 33.86
C ILE A 71 -12.82 20.68 35.20
N GLU A 72 -12.13 21.10 36.26
CA GLU A 72 -12.70 21.30 37.60
C GLU A 72 -13.00 22.79 37.84
N PRO A 73 -13.90 23.14 38.79
CA PRO A 73 -14.25 24.54 39.06
C PRO A 73 -13.04 25.43 39.41
N GLU A 74 -12.06 24.86 40.13
CA GLU A 74 -10.90 25.59 40.62
C GLU A 74 -9.68 25.46 39.72
N ARG A 75 -9.69 24.53 38.75
CA ARG A 75 -8.51 24.23 37.94
C ARG A 75 -8.85 23.46 36.66
N VAL A 76 -8.17 23.80 35.56
CA VAL A 76 -8.15 22.99 34.34
C VAL A 76 -6.80 22.31 34.20
N ARG A 77 -6.79 21.02 33.85
CA ARG A 77 -5.56 20.25 33.60
C ARG A 77 -5.57 19.67 32.19
N VAL A 78 -4.38 19.50 31.63
CA VAL A 78 -4.16 18.64 30.47
C VAL A 78 -3.99 17.21 30.99
N THR A 79 -4.70 16.26 30.41
CA THR A 79 -4.62 14.84 30.77
C THR A 79 -3.33 14.21 30.25
N GLU A 80 -3.07 12.94 30.58
CA GLU A 80 -1.96 12.18 30.00
C GLU A 80 -2.06 12.12 28.46
N THR A 81 -3.25 11.84 27.92
CA THR A 81 -3.52 11.88 26.48
C THR A 81 -3.20 13.25 25.87
N GLY A 82 -3.63 14.33 26.51
CA GLY A 82 -3.37 15.68 26.03
C GLY A 82 -1.87 16.02 26.06
N ILE A 83 -1.14 15.54 27.08
CA ILE A 83 0.32 15.70 27.16
C ILE A 83 1.02 14.92 26.04
N THR A 84 0.62 13.66 25.79
CA THR A 84 1.17 12.85 24.70
C THR A 84 1.00 13.55 23.36
N TRP A 85 -0.21 14.05 23.08
CA TRP A 85 -0.48 14.79 21.86
C TRP A 85 0.38 16.06 21.72
N VAL A 86 0.46 16.92 22.75
CA VAL A 86 1.30 18.14 22.71
C VAL A 86 2.79 17.81 22.58
N SER A 87 3.25 16.69 23.16
CA SER A 87 4.67 16.35 23.20
C SER A 87 5.19 15.73 21.91
N GLN A 88 4.34 14.94 21.23
CA GLN A 88 4.71 14.22 20.01
C GLN A 88 4.25 14.95 18.74
N THR A 89 3.27 15.86 18.85
CA THR A 89 2.58 16.48 17.71
C THR A 89 2.07 15.47 16.70
N ASP A 90 1.81 14.23 17.14
CA ASP A 90 1.31 13.17 16.30
C ASP A 90 -0.21 13.36 16.07
N PRO A 91 -0.65 13.62 14.82
CA PRO A 91 -2.06 13.81 14.52
C PRO A 91 -2.90 12.54 14.76
N GLU A 92 -2.29 11.35 14.80
CA GLU A 92 -3.01 10.11 15.04
C GLU A 92 -3.58 10.02 16.46
N VAL A 93 -2.84 10.47 17.48
CA VAL A 93 -3.33 10.50 18.88
C VAL A 93 -4.66 11.24 18.97
N LEU A 94 -4.78 12.38 18.30
CA LEU A 94 -6.00 13.17 18.30
C LEU A 94 -7.08 12.58 17.40
N PHE A 95 -6.69 11.98 16.26
CA PHE A 95 -7.62 11.26 15.40
C PHE A 95 -8.31 10.12 16.13
N GLU A 96 -7.58 9.30 16.88
CA GLU A 96 -8.13 8.19 17.66
C GLU A 96 -9.15 8.68 18.70
N ARG A 97 -8.88 9.80 19.36
CA ARG A 97 -9.84 10.42 20.29
C ARG A 97 -11.08 10.93 19.56
N LEU A 98 -10.92 11.53 18.39
CA LEU A 98 -12.05 12.00 17.58
C LEU A 98 -12.91 10.82 17.11
N ASP A 99 -12.32 9.77 16.58
CA ASP A 99 -13.04 8.61 16.07
C ASP A 99 -13.72 7.81 17.19
N THR A 100 -13.06 7.63 18.33
CA THR A 100 -13.66 6.96 19.50
C THR A 100 -14.76 7.78 20.17
N THR A 101 -14.77 9.10 19.99
CA THR A 101 -15.74 10.00 20.64
C THR A 101 -16.89 10.41 19.71
N VAL A 102 -16.68 10.40 18.39
CA VAL A 102 -17.63 10.91 17.39
C VAL A 102 -17.77 9.92 16.25
N TYR A 103 -19.01 9.61 15.86
CA TYR A 103 -19.27 8.78 14.69
C TYR A 103 -18.78 9.43 13.39
N GLY A 104 -18.15 8.65 12.52
CA GLY A 104 -17.99 9.00 11.11
C GLY A 104 -16.62 9.51 10.65
N PHE A 105 -15.63 9.62 11.53
CA PHE A 105 -14.27 10.00 11.11
C PHE A 105 -13.64 8.92 10.22
N GLU A 106 -13.65 7.66 10.65
CA GLU A 106 -13.22 6.52 9.83
C GLU A 106 -14.03 6.40 8.52
N THR A 107 -15.35 6.51 8.60
CA THR A 107 -16.23 6.48 7.41
C THR A 107 -15.93 7.60 6.43
N ALA A 108 -15.63 8.81 6.90
CA ALA A 108 -15.24 9.92 6.05
C ALA A 108 -13.91 9.64 5.34
N LEU A 109 -12.92 9.08 6.04
CA LEU A 109 -11.64 8.68 5.44
C LEU A 109 -11.84 7.61 4.35
N ALA A 110 -12.59 6.55 4.64
CA ALA A 110 -12.90 5.50 3.68
C ALA A 110 -13.66 6.03 2.45
N ALA A 111 -14.61 6.95 2.65
CA ALA A 111 -15.35 7.58 1.56
C ALA A 111 -14.45 8.37 0.59
N LEU A 112 -13.44 9.06 1.14
CA LEU A 112 -12.51 9.89 0.37
C LEU A 112 -11.42 9.08 -0.36
N GLN A 113 -11.18 7.81 0.01
CA GLN A 113 -10.35 6.90 -0.79
C GLN A 113 -10.93 6.67 -2.19
N ASN A 114 -12.26 6.69 -2.30
CA ASN A 114 -13.00 6.52 -3.55
C ASN A 114 -13.13 7.83 -4.34
N GLY A 115 -12.11 8.69 -4.26
CA GLY A 115 -12.03 9.99 -4.92
C GLY A 115 -12.72 11.15 -4.18
N PRO A 116 -12.52 12.40 -4.65
CA PRO A 116 -12.92 13.60 -3.93
C PRO A 116 -14.42 13.67 -3.63
N LYS A 117 -14.82 14.24 -2.49
CA LYS A 117 -16.22 14.37 -2.05
C LYS A 117 -16.53 15.76 -1.51
N THR A 118 -17.72 16.26 -1.74
CA THR A 118 -18.27 17.45 -1.07
C THR A 118 -18.66 17.13 0.38
N ASP A 119 -18.87 18.16 1.19
CA ASP A 119 -19.35 17.95 2.58
C ASP A 119 -20.72 17.27 2.62
N ALA A 120 -21.60 17.56 1.65
CA ALA A 120 -22.91 16.93 1.57
C ALA A 120 -22.79 15.42 1.29
N GLU A 121 -21.96 15.05 0.30
CA GLU A 121 -21.70 13.64 -0.01
C GLU A 121 -21.10 12.89 1.19
N LEU A 122 -20.16 13.50 1.93
CA LEU A 122 -19.62 12.91 3.16
C LEU A 122 -20.70 12.75 4.23
N GLY A 123 -21.55 13.75 4.41
CA GLY A 123 -22.67 13.68 5.35
C GLY A 123 -23.63 12.54 5.03
N ASP A 124 -24.02 12.40 3.76
CA ASP A 124 -24.92 11.34 3.31
C ASP A 124 -24.31 9.96 3.53
N ILE A 125 -23.02 9.77 3.22
CA ILE A 125 -22.34 8.49 3.44
C ILE A 125 -22.28 8.15 4.93
N ILE A 126 -21.87 9.09 5.79
CA ILE A 126 -21.80 8.82 7.23
C ILE A 126 -23.19 8.53 7.81
N ALA A 127 -24.22 9.29 7.43
CA ALA A 127 -25.58 9.08 7.89
C ALA A 127 -26.15 7.73 7.42
N ASN A 128 -25.77 7.25 6.23
CA ASN A 128 -26.17 5.93 5.74
C ASN A 128 -25.42 4.79 6.44
N THR A 129 -24.14 4.97 6.75
CA THR A 129 -23.33 3.96 7.46
C THR A 129 -23.72 3.83 8.93
N HIS A 130 -24.04 4.95 9.59
CA HIS A 130 -24.37 5.02 11.01
C HIS A 130 -25.83 5.45 11.20
N ALA A 131 -26.77 4.60 10.76
CA ALA A 131 -28.21 4.92 10.75
C ALA A 131 -28.82 5.13 12.15
N GLU A 132 -28.16 4.64 13.21
CA GLU A 132 -28.48 4.91 14.61
C GLU A 132 -28.29 6.39 14.97
N VAL A 133 -27.47 7.10 14.20
CA VAL A 133 -27.24 8.53 14.31
C VAL A 133 -28.32 9.22 13.50
N ASN A 134 -29.37 9.72 14.17
CA ASN A 134 -30.42 10.54 13.55
C ASN A 134 -29.89 11.93 13.17
N TRP A 135 -28.96 11.94 12.22
CA TRP A 135 -28.24 13.10 11.74
C TRP A 135 -29.16 13.95 10.85
N ASN A 136 -29.53 15.15 11.31
CA ASN A 136 -30.27 16.14 10.51
C ASN A 136 -29.58 17.52 10.42
N ASP A 137 -28.40 17.70 11.03
CA ASP A 137 -27.69 18.99 11.03
C ASP A 137 -26.69 19.09 9.85
N PRO A 138 -26.94 20.00 8.88
CA PRO A 138 -26.09 20.15 7.70
C PRO A 138 -24.68 20.69 8.01
N SER A 139 -24.43 21.18 9.23
CA SER A 139 -23.11 21.64 9.64
C SER A 139 -22.17 20.51 10.04
N GLY A 140 -22.72 19.33 10.37
CA GLY A 140 -21.94 18.18 10.86
C GLY A 140 -20.78 17.77 9.94
N PRO A 141 -20.94 17.63 8.61
CA PRO A 141 -19.89 17.04 7.79
C PRO A 141 -18.73 18.04 7.67
N ALA A 142 -19.07 19.33 7.66
CA ALA A 142 -18.09 20.40 7.68
C ALA A 142 -17.29 20.45 8.98
N GLN A 143 -17.85 20.03 10.11
CA GLN A 143 -17.11 19.96 11.38
C GLN A 143 -16.13 18.77 11.39
N HIS A 144 -16.54 17.60 10.90
CA HIS A 144 -15.66 16.44 10.72
C HIS A 144 -14.50 16.76 9.77
N ARG A 145 -14.82 17.27 8.57
CA ARG A 145 -13.81 17.68 7.60
C ARG A 145 -12.88 18.77 8.16
N GLY A 146 -13.39 19.72 8.95
CA GLY A 146 -12.55 20.74 9.58
C GLY A 146 -11.49 20.18 10.52
N TRP A 147 -11.81 19.12 11.27
CA TRP A 147 -10.84 18.39 12.09
C TRP A 147 -9.84 17.61 11.24
N LEU A 148 -10.32 16.83 10.26
CA LEU A 148 -9.43 16.08 9.34
C LEU A 148 -8.45 17.01 8.60
N GLN A 149 -8.90 18.20 8.20
CA GLN A 149 -8.04 19.21 7.58
C GLN A 149 -7.02 19.78 8.57
N SER A 150 -7.39 19.98 9.83
CA SER A 150 -6.47 20.49 10.87
C SER A 150 -5.43 19.43 11.29
N LEU A 151 -5.77 18.15 11.16
CA LEU A 151 -4.85 17.02 11.33
C LEU A 151 -3.94 16.81 10.11
N GLY A 152 -4.18 17.54 9.02
CA GLY A 152 -3.40 17.41 7.77
C GLY A 152 -3.79 16.22 6.91
N TYR A 153 -4.90 15.51 7.20
CA TYR A 153 -5.34 14.34 6.44
C TYR A 153 -6.22 14.66 5.23
N VAL A 154 -6.83 15.84 5.20
CA VAL A 154 -7.75 16.25 4.14
C VAL A 154 -7.39 17.64 3.65
N GLU A 155 -7.34 17.81 2.33
CA GLU A 155 -7.28 19.11 1.67
C GLU A 155 -8.62 19.42 0.98
N ARG A 156 -8.86 20.72 0.73
CA ARG A 156 -10.09 21.17 0.09
C ARG A 156 -9.79 22.12 -1.06
N LEU A 157 -10.28 21.79 -2.25
CA LEU A 157 -10.20 22.59 -3.46
C LEU A 157 -11.57 22.64 -4.13
N ASP A 158 -12.03 23.83 -4.54
CA ASP A 158 -13.30 24.04 -5.25
C ASP A 158 -14.53 23.37 -4.62
N GLY A 159 -14.58 23.36 -3.28
CA GLY A 159 -15.68 22.77 -2.52
C GLY A 159 -15.67 21.25 -2.41
N ARG A 160 -14.66 20.58 -2.98
CA ARG A 160 -14.41 19.14 -2.84
C ARG A 160 -13.25 18.88 -1.89
N ASN A 161 -13.36 17.81 -1.14
CA ASN A 161 -12.38 17.34 -0.18
C ASN A 161 -11.66 16.14 -0.77
N SER A 162 -10.34 16.10 -0.62
CA SER A 162 -9.47 15.01 -1.06
C SER A 162 -8.55 14.60 0.09
N LEU A 163 -8.15 13.34 0.14
CA LEU A 163 -7.10 12.92 1.07
C LEU A 163 -5.76 13.53 0.64
N THR A 164 -4.98 13.99 1.61
CA THR A 164 -3.54 14.23 1.46
C THR A 164 -2.79 12.88 1.43
N ASP A 165 -1.47 12.87 1.24
CA ASP A 165 -0.68 11.63 1.31
C ASP A 165 -0.74 10.96 2.69
N SER A 166 -0.68 11.75 3.76
CA SER A 166 -0.86 11.26 5.12
C SER A 166 -2.28 10.75 5.35
N GLY A 167 -3.29 11.43 4.80
CA GLY A 167 -4.68 10.97 4.84
C GLY A 167 -4.93 9.68 4.08
N ARG A 168 -4.32 9.51 2.90
CA ARG A 168 -4.36 8.26 2.13
C ARG A 168 -3.73 7.11 2.92
N THR A 169 -2.57 7.37 3.52
CA THR A 169 -1.86 6.39 4.37
C THR A 169 -2.73 5.96 5.56
N LEU A 170 -3.28 6.91 6.32
CA LEU A 170 -4.14 6.62 7.47
C LEU A 170 -5.42 5.89 7.05
N ALA A 171 -6.12 6.39 6.03
CA ALA A 171 -7.35 5.76 5.56
C ALA A 171 -7.09 4.30 5.17
N ARG A 172 -6.01 4.04 4.42
CA ARG A 172 -5.66 2.67 4.01
C ARG A 172 -5.28 1.80 5.20
N ARG A 173 -4.53 2.32 6.17
CA ARG A 173 -4.23 1.61 7.43
C ARG A 173 -5.50 1.16 8.14
N ARG A 174 -6.52 2.00 8.19
CA ARG A 174 -7.79 1.69 8.86
C ARG A 174 -8.70 0.78 8.03
N THR A 175 -8.55 0.76 6.70
CA THR A 175 -9.32 -0.12 5.81
C THR A 175 -8.58 -1.39 5.39
N SER A 176 -7.36 -1.63 5.87
CA SER A 176 -6.61 -2.82 5.48
C SER A 176 -7.05 -4.01 6.32
N ASP A 177 -7.30 -5.14 5.66
CA ASP A 177 -7.62 -6.42 6.31
C ASP A 177 -6.37 -7.05 6.96
N ASN A 178 -5.19 -6.47 6.74
CA ASN A 178 -3.90 -6.96 7.20
C ASN A 178 -3.46 -6.23 8.48
N PRO A 179 -3.08 -6.95 9.55
CA PRO A 179 -2.76 -6.32 10.82
C PRO A 179 -1.48 -5.51 10.76
N ASP A 180 -1.47 -4.46 11.57
CA ASP A 180 -0.32 -3.62 11.78
C ASP A 180 0.45 -4.05 13.03
N LEU A 181 1.59 -4.70 12.80
CA LEU A 181 2.44 -5.26 13.86
C LEU A 181 3.69 -4.41 14.05
N GLU A 182 4.10 -4.23 15.30
CA GLU A 182 5.29 -3.48 15.64
C GLU A 182 6.54 -4.36 15.50
N ARG A 183 7.54 -3.86 14.75
CA ARG A 183 8.79 -4.60 14.53
C ARG A 183 9.53 -4.80 15.85
N GLN A 184 10.20 -5.94 15.96
CA GLN A 184 10.94 -6.37 17.15
C GLN A 184 10.07 -6.65 18.39
N THR A 185 8.75 -6.52 18.28
CA THR A 185 7.80 -6.90 19.32
C THR A 185 7.50 -8.40 19.26
N TYR A 186 7.33 -9.00 20.44
CA TYR A 186 6.99 -10.40 20.60
C TYR A 186 5.48 -10.57 20.74
N TYR A 187 4.94 -11.51 19.97
CA TYR A 187 3.52 -11.85 19.96
C TYR A 187 3.34 -13.34 20.28
N THR A 188 2.37 -13.63 21.13
CA THR A 188 1.89 -15.01 21.32
C THR A 188 1.08 -15.46 20.11
N GLN A 189 0.82 -16.75 19.97
CA GLN A 189 -0.07 -17.22 18.91
C GLN A 189 -1.46 -16.58 19.05
N THR A 190 -1.99 -16.43 20.27
CA THR A 190 -3.29 -15.81 20.50
C THR A 190 -3.32 -14.36 20.04
N ASP A 191 -2.27 -13.59 20.33
CA ASP A 191 -2.19 -12.19 19.86
C ASP A 191 -2.21 -12.12 18.33
N LEU A 192 -1.53 -13.06 17.65
CA LEU A 192 -1.52 -13.12 16.19
C LEU A 192 -2.85 -13.63 15.63
N GLU A 193 -3.52 -14.58 16.29
CA GLU A 193 -4.86 -15.05 15.87
C GLU A 193 -5.89 -13.93 15.96
N GLU A 194 -5.80 -13.10 17.00
CA GLU A 194 -6.63 -11.89 17.16
C GLU A 194 -6.28 -10.83 16.12
N ALA A 195 -5.00 -10.54 15.92
CA ALA A 195 -4.56 -9.51 14.97
C ALA A 195 -4.92 -9.85 13.52
N PHE A 196 -4.70 -11.09 13.09
CA PHE A 196 -4.99 -11.54 11.73
C PHE A 196 -6.43 -12.04 11.54
N ASP A 197 -7.27 -11.99 12.58
CA ASP A 197 -8.61 -12.59 12.63
C ASP A 197 -8.66 -14.00 12.02
N THR A 198 -7.72 -14.85 12.42
CA THR A 198 -7.60 -16.20 11.86
C THR A 198 -7.11 -17.21 12.88
N SER A 199 -7.51 -18.48 12.73
CA SER A 199 -6.93 -19.56 13.54
C SER A 199 -5.72 -20.19 12.85
N PHE A 200 -4.61 -20.34 13.58
CA PHE A 200 -3.42 -21.06 13.14
C PHE A 200 -3.43 -22.55 13.50
N GLY A 201 -4.46 -23.02 14.20
CA GLY A 201 -4.57 -24.39 14.68
C GLY A 201 -3.63 -24.64 15.87
N SER A 202 -2.99 -25.81 15.94
CA SER A 202 -2.17 -26.17 17.10
C SER A 202 -0.81 -25.47 17.16
N TYR A 203 -0.29 -25.01 16.02
CA TYR A 203 0.92 -24.19 15.92
C TYR A 203 1.03 -23.55 14.54
N ILE A 204 1.69 -22.39 14.47
CA ILE A 204 2.04 -21.71 13.22
C ILE A 204 3.17 -22.49 12.51
N LYS A 205 2.91 -22.94 11.28
CA LYS A 205 3.89 -23.62 10.41
C LYS A 205 4.98 -22.65 9.91
N GLY A 206 6.07 -23.21 9.37
CA GLY A 206 7.18 -22.42 8.83
C GLY A 206 6.75 -21.52 7.68
N ILE A 207 5.94 -22.03 6.77
CA ILE A 207 5.31 -21.24 5.71
C ILE A 207 3.80 -21.42 5.80
N ASN A 208 3.07 -20.32 5.92
CA ASN A 208 1.63 -20.32 6.17
C ASN A 208 0.92 -19.33 5.24
N PRO A 209 0.58 -19.74 4.01
CA PRO A 209 -0.22 -18.91 3.11
C PRO A 209 -1.66 -18.81 3.62
N ARG A 210 -2.25 -17.62 3.46
CA ARG A 210 -3.61 -17.30 3.90
C ARG A 210 -4.39 -16.70 2.75
N THR A 211 -5.62 -17.15 2.62
CA THR A 211 -6.55 -16.72 1.59
C THR A 211 -7.64 -15.85 2.19
N ASP A 212 -8.19 -14.95 1.39
CA ASP A 212 -9.40 -14.22 1.71
C ASP A 212 -10.66 -15.12 1.56
N ASP A 213 -11.83 -14.50 1.72
CA ASP A 213 -13.14 -15.16 1.62
C ASP A 213 -13.45 -15.67 0.19
N ASP A 214 -12.83 -15.09 -0.83
CA ASP A 214 -12.95 -15.52 -2.23
C ASP A 214 -11.98 -16.68 -2.57
N GLY A 215 -11.11 -17.04 -1.62
CA GLY A 215 -10.12 -18.11 -1.76
C GLY A 215 -8.85 -17.66 -2.47
N GLU A 216 -8.68 -16.37 -2.72
CA GLU A 216 -7.48 -15.79 -3.31
C GLU A 216 -6.41 -15.58 -2.23
N LEU A 217 -5.15 -15.76 -2.59
CA LEU A 217 -4.05 -15.55 -1.65
C LEU A 217 -4.05 -14.08 -1.19
N SER A 218 -4.09 -13.86 0.13
CA SER A 218 -4.20 -12.54 0.76
C SER A 218 -2.90 -12.13 1.46
N TYR A 219 -2.22 -13.03 2.16
CA TYR A 219 -0.90 -12.81 2.77
C TYR A 219 -0.18 -14.14 3.05
N ILE A 220 1.11 -14.07 3.35
CA ILE A 220 1.89 -15.24 3.78
C ILE A 220 2.61 -14.92 5.09
N ILE A 221 2.53 -15.85 6.05
CA ILE A 221 3.39 -15.82 7.24
C ILE A 221 4.56 -16.77 7.00
N VAL A 222 5.77 -16.24 7.12
CA VAL A 222 7.02 -17.01 7.13
C VAL A 222 7.61 -16.93 8.52
N LYS A 223 7.94 -18.09 9.06
CA LYS A 223 8.53 -18.27 10.38
C LYS A 223 9.85 -18.99 10.25
N ALA A 224 10.89 -18.39 10.83
CA ALA A 224 12.15 -19.06 11.11
C ALA A 224 12.26 -19.38 12.60
N ARG A 225 12.92 -20.48 12.92
CA ARG A 225 13.14 -20.94 14.31
C ARG A 225 14.61 -21.22 14.52
N GLU A 226 15.19 -20.69 15.60
CA GLU A 226 16.62 -20.77 15.90
C GLU A 226 17.17 -22.21 15.97
N ASP A 227 16.44 -23.11 16.62
CA ASP A 227 16.74 -24.55 16.70
C ASP A 227 15.95 -25.37 15.64
N GLY A 228 15.62 -24.72 14.52
CA GLY A 228 14.91 -25.33 13.41
C GLY A 228 15.71 -26.45 12.72
N PRO A 229 15.06 -27.28 11.89
CA PRO A 229 15.73 -28.33 11.12
C PRO A 229 16.64 -27.78 10.01
N TYR A 230 16.68 -26.46 9.83
CA TYR A 230 17.44 -25.76 8.80
C TYR A 230 18.34 -24.72 9.45
N SER A 231 19.54 -24.57 8.92
CA SER A 231 20.49 -23.53 9.30
C SER A 231 20.31 -22.34 8.36
N ASP A 232 19.20 -21.63 8.49
CA ASP A 232 18.97 -20.43 7.67
C ASP A 232 19.98 -19.34 8.08
N GLU A 233 20.71 -18.78 7.13
CA GLU A 233 21.56 -17.60 7.34
C GLU A 233 20.67 -16.36 7.27
N LEU A 234 20.08 -15.95 8.40
CA LEU A 234 19.03 -14.91 8.48
C LEU A 234 19.56 -13.49 8.70
N ASP A 235 20.87 -13.33 8.69
CA ASP A 235 21.55 -12.05 8.93
C ASP A 235 21.55 -11.18 7.68
N GLY A 236 21.35 -9.87 7.86
CA GLY A 236 21.42 -8.88 6.80
C GLY A 236 20.10 -8.55 6.12
N GLU A 237 20.19 -7.65 5.13
CA GLU A 237 19.06 -7.15 4.34
C GLU A 237 18.51 -8.22 3.38
N ARG A 238 19.39 -9.08 2.86
CA ARG A 238 19.06 -10.18 1.97
C ARG A 238 19.57 -11.50 2.56
N PHE A 239 18.71 -12.49 2.63
CA PHE A 239 18.98 -13.75 3.32
C PHE A 239 18.37 -14.96 2.58
N THR A 240 18.81 -16.16 2.96
CA THR A 240 18.31 -17.41 2.38
C THR A 240 17.35 -18.08 3.36
N TYR A 241 16.20 -18.52 2.85
CA TYR A 241 15.19 -19.27 3.59
C TYR A 241 14.95 -20.62 2.93
N ILE A 242 15.10 -21.71 3.67
CA ILE A 242 14.86 -23.06 3.15
C ILE A 242 13.37 -23.43 3.24
N GLY A 243 12.83 -23.98 2.16
CA GLY A 243 11.43 -24.38 2.04
C GLY A 243 10.96 -25.42 3.08
N GLU A 244 9.64 -25.61 3.16
CA GLU A 244 9.04 -26.60 4.05
C GLU A 244 9.22 -28.04 3.50
N GLY A 245 9.64 -28.96 4.37
CA GLY A 245 9.67 -30.38 4.08
C GLY A 245 10.65 -31.15 4.97
N VAL A 246 10.16 -32.08 5.78
CA VAL A 246 11.00 -32.77 6.77
C VAL A 246 12.09 -33.62 6.07
N PRO A 247 13.38 -33.53 6.47
CA PRO A 247 14.46 -34.30 5.84
C PRO A 247 14.22 -35.81 5.74
N SER A 248 13.55 -36.40 6.74
CA SER A 248 13.22 -37.83 6.75
C SER A 248 12.22 -38.26 5.68
N LYS A 249 11.55 -37.32 5.01
CA LYS A 249 10.59 -37.58 3.92
C LYS A 249 11.21 -37.48 2.52
N GLY A 250 12.52 -37.24 2.43
CA GLY A 250 13.23 -37.11 1.16
C GLY A 250 13.20 -35.69 0.59
N ASP A 251 13.27 -35.61 -0.74
CA ASP A 251 13.26 -34.35 -1.49
C ASP A 251 12.02 -33.52 -1.17
N GLN A 252 12.20 -32.20 -1.09
CA GLN A 252 11.08 -31.29 -0.98
C GLN A 252 10.26 -31.29 -2.27
N THR A 253 8.95 -31.10 -2.11
CA THR A 253 7.99 -31.00 -3.21
C THR A 253 7.22 -29.68 -3.11
N LEU A 254 6.53 -29.29 -4.18
CA LEU A 254 5.63 -28.13 -4.20
C LEU A 254 4.33 -28.41 -3.43
N THR A 255 4.47 -28.55 -2.11
CA THR A 255 3.32 -28.45 -1.20
C THR A 255 2.72 -27.04 -1.28
N GLY A 256 1.49 -26.84 -0.79
CA GLY A 256 0.85 -25.51 -0.80
C GLY A 256 1.72 -24.41 -0.17
N ALA A 257 2.53 -24.76 0.84
CA ALA A 257 3.52 -23.87 1.45
C ALA A 257 4.61 -23.41 0.46
N ASN A 258 5.39 -24.36 -0.09
CA ASN A 258 6.48 -24.02 -1.03
C ASN A 258 5.95 -23.39 -2.30
N LYS A 259 4.79 -23.85 -2.78
CA LYS A 259 4.11 -23.30 -3.94
C LYS A 259 3.75 -21.83 -3.73
N ALA A 260 3.26 -21.44 -2.55
CA ALA A 260 2.91 -20.05 -2.28
C ALA A 260 4.13 -19.10 -2.31
N LEU A 261 5.30 -19.53 -1.81
CA LEU A 261 6.53 -18.72 -1.92
C LEU A 261 7.11 -18.72 -3.34
N LEU A 262 6.98 -19.83 -4.08
CA LEU A 262 7.31 -19.88 -5.52
C LEU A 262 6.45 -18.87 -6.28
N GLU A 263 5.14 -18.89 -6.05
CA GLU A 263 4.18 -17.93 -6.63
C GLU A 263 4.50 -16.50 -6.19
N GLN A 264 5.00 -16.26 -4.97
CA GLN A 264 5.51 -14.94 -4.58
C GLN A 264 6.75 -14.52 -5.36
N ALA A 265 7.66 -15.43 -5.71
CA ALA A 265 8.78 -15.08 -6.59
C ALA A 265 8.30 -14.78 -8.02
N GLU A 266 7.19 -15.41 -8.44
CA GLU A 266 6.77 -15.45 -9.84
C GLU A 266 5.58 -14.57 -10.22
N GLY A 267 4.68 -14.19 -9.32
CA GLY A 267 3.40 -13.63 -9.76
C GLY A 267 2.48 -13.05 -8.69
N ALA A 268 2.54 -13.52 -7.45
CA ALA A 268 1.66 -13.06 -6.39
C ALA A 268 2.28 -11.85 -5.66
N SER A 269 1.52 -10.77 -5.49
CA SER A 269 1.98 -9.53 -4.81
C SER A 269 1.24 -9.33 -3.49
N VAL A 270 1.41 -10.26 -2.56
CA VAL A 270 0.81 -10.16 -1.21
C VAL A 270 1.90 -9.92 -0.17
N PRO A 271 1.59 -9.26 0.96
CA PRO A 271 2.56 -9.09 2.02
C PRO A 271 3.03 -10.43 2.58
N VAL A 272 4.35 -10.56 2.74
CA VAL A 272 4.99 -11.71 3.40
C VAL A 272 5.52 -11.25 4.75
N TYR A 273 4.83 -11.64 5.81
CA TYR A 273 5.18 -11.32 7.18
C TYR A 273 6.27 -12.28 7.66
N PHE A 274 7.41 -11.73 8.11
CA PHE A 274 8.50 -12.53 8.63
C PHE A 274 8.56 -12.50 10.15
N PHE A 275 8.61 -13.70 10.74
CA PHE A 275 8.73 -13.90 12.18
C PHE A 275 9.93 -14.76 12.53
N TYR A 276 10.57 -14.41 13.64
CA TYR A 276 11.65 -15.19 14.23
C TYR A 276 11.22 -15.76 15.58
N GLN A 277 11.48 -17.06 15.80
CA GLN A 277 11.27 -17.72 17.07
C GLN A 277 12.62 -18.09 17.72
N PRO A 278 13.00 -17.43 18.83
CA PRO A 278 14.14 -17.85 19.64
C PRO A 278 13.94 -19.24 20.26
N ALA A 279 15.03 -19.97 20.50
CA ALA A 279 14.96 -21.35 21.02
C ALA A 279 14.39 -21.46 22.45
N ASP A 280 14.44 -20.37 23.22
CA ASP A 280 14.09 -20.33 24.65
C ASP A 280 12.62 -19.93 24.92
N ARG A 281 11.84 -19.59 23.89
CA ARG A 281 10.44 -19.17 24.06
C ARG A 281 9.52 -19.61 22.92
N SER A 282 8.22 -19.63 23.22
CA SER A 282 7.16 -19.94 22.25
C SER A 282 6.78 -18.75 21.36
N ASP A 283 6.99 -17.54 21.86
CA ASP A 283 6.49 -16.31 21.24
C ASP A 283 7.31 -15.96 20.00
N LEU A 284 6.63 -15.34 19.04
CA LEU A 284 7.22 -14.96 17.77
C LEU A 284 7.58 -13.48 17.78
N ARG A 285 8.83 -13.16 17.47
CA ARG A 285 9.25 -11.78 17.22
C ARG A 285 8.92 -11.40 15.79
N TYR A 286 8.18 -10.31 15.59
CA TYR A 286 7.92 -9.79 14.26
C TYR A 286 9.17 -9.06 13.72
N GLU A 287 9.63 -9.44 12.53
CA GLU A 287 10.85 -8.90 11.92
C GLU A 287 10.57 -7.85 10.83
N GLY A 288 9.31 -7.67 10.44
CA GLY A 288 8.89 -6.84 9.32
C GLY A 288 8.42 -7.66 8.11
N LEU A 289 8.12 -6.96 7.03
CA LEU A 289 7.80 -7.58 5.75
C LEU A 289 9.06 -8.00 4.99
N VAL A 290 8.93 -9.01 4.16
CA VAL A 290 9.98 -9.46 3.23
C VAL A 290 9.43 -9.63 1.82
N SER A 291 10.31 -9.57 0.83
CA SER A 291 10.04 -9.91 -0.56
C SER A 291 10.77 -11.19 -0.93
N VAL A 292 10.11 -12.08 -1.67
CA VAL A 292 10.74 -13.27 -2.26
C VAL A 292 11.30 -12.88 -3.62
N VAL A 293 12.62 -12.89 -3.77
CA VAL A 293 13.29 -12.33 -4.96
C VAL A 293 13.86 -13.37 -5.92
N ASP A 294 14.17 -14.56 -5.43
CA ASP A 294 14.65 -15.68 -6.25
C ASP A 294 14.28 -17.01 -5.59
N VAL A 295 14.22 -18.07 -6.38
CA VAL A 295 13.94 -19.43 -5.93
C VAL A 295 14.75 -20.43 -6.73
N ARG A 296 15.40 -21.36 -6.03
CA ARG A 296 16.19 -22.42 -6.65
C ARG A 296 15.85 -23.77 -6.05
N TYR A 297 15.91 -24.81 -6.88
CA TYR A 297 15.73 -26.19 -6.43
C TYR A 297 17.08 -26.93 -6.46
N VAL A 298 17.76 -26.93 -5.32
CA VAL A 298 19.19 -27.27 -5.18
C VAL A 298 19.41 -28.51 -4.32
N ASN A 299 20.59 -29.11 -4.44
CA ASN A 299 21.04 -30.19 -3.56
C ASN A 299 21.56 -29.60 -2.24
N ALA A 300 20.92 -29.94 -1.13
CA ALA A 300 21.18 -29.33 0.18
C ALA A 300 22.27 -30.01 1.00
N ASP A 301 22.55 -31.29 0.76
CA ASP A 301 23.43 -32.08 1.62
C ASP A 301 24.23 -33.16 0.85
N GLU A 302 25.15 -33.82 1.55
CA GLU A 302 25.97 -34.94 1.05
C GLU A 302 25.13 -36.17 0.63
N ARG A 303 23.82 -36.18 0.93
CA ARG A 303 22.90 -37.27 0.60
C ARG A 303 22.08 -36.99 -0.67
N ASP A 304 22.43 -35.93 -1.41
CA ASP A 304 21.81 -35.54 -2.67
C ASP A 304 20.32 -35.18 -2.53
N ARG A 305 19.91 -34.72 -1.34
CA ARG A 305 18.53 -34.29 -1.10
C ARG A 305 18.26 -32.94 -1.75
N ARG A 306 17.15 -32.84 -2.49
CA ARG A 306 16.72 -31.58 -3.12
C ARG A 306 15.81 -30.73 -2.22
N VAL A 307 16.08 -29.44 -2.14
CA VAL A 307 15.30 -28.45 -1.37
C VAL A 307 15.02 -27.19 -2.19
N TYR A 308 13.95 -26.49 -1.85
CA TYR A 308 13.71 -25.12 -2.30
C TYR A 308 14.52 -24.15 -1.45
N GLU A 309 15.34 -23.35 -2.12
CA GLU A 309 16.09 -22.26 -1.54
C GLU A 309 15.45 -20.94 -2.01
N PHE A 310 14.80 -20.23 -1.11
CA PHE A 310 14.20 -18.93 -1.38
C PHE A 310 15.17 -17.83 -0.96
N THR A 311 15.49 -16.94 -1.89
CA THR A 311 16.19 -15.72 -1.54
C THR A 311 15.18 -14.68 -1.12
N MET A 312 15.31 -14.20 0.12
CA MET A 312 14.43 -13.24 0.76
C MET A 312 15.13 -11.90 0.91
N GLU A 313 14.37 -10.82 0.86
CA GLU A 313 14.87 -9.46 1.07
C GLU A 313 13.95 -8.68 2.01
N ARG A 314 14.52 -8.03 3.04
CA ARG A 314 13.76 -7.26 4.02
C ARG A 314 13.21 -5.99 3.40
N LEU A 315 11.93 -5.74 3.63
CA LEU A 315 11.27 -4.52 3.23
C LEU A 315 11.24 -3.59 4.45
N ASP A 316 12.00 -2.49 4.37
CA ASP A 316 11.98 -1.44 5.38
C ASP A 316 10.73 -0.55 5.22
N LEU A 317 9.58 -1.18 5.45
CA LEU A 317 8.28 -0.56 5.50
C LEU A 317 7.79 -0.57 6.95
N GLU A 318 7.33 0.57 7.42
CA GLU A 318 6.76 0.70 8.76
C GLU A 318 5.45 -0.08 8.87
N HIS A 319 4.62 -0.05 7.82
CA HIS A 319 3.28 -0.64 7.82
C HIS A 319 3.00 -1.49 6.57
N PRO A 320 2.25 -2.60 6.69
CA PRO A 320 1.85 -3.42 5.54
C PRO A 320 1.01 -2.69 4.49
N THR A 321 0.28 -1.66 4.88
CA THR A 321 -0.49 -0.82 3.96
C THR A 321 0.38 -0.01 3.01
N ALA A 322 1.62 0.27 3.39
CA ALA A 322 2.60 0.85 2.47
C ALA A 322 2.92 -0.15 1.35
N PHE A 323 3.05 -1.44 1.66
CA PHE A 323 3.23 -2.48 0.64
C PHE A 323 2.05 -2.53 -0.32
N GLU A 324 0.83 -2.60 0.20
CA GLU A 324 -0.41 -2.63 -0.60
C GLU A 324 -0.53 -1.40 -1.50
N THR A 325 -0.23 -0.21 -0.96
CA THR A 325 -0.22 1.06 -1.69
C THR A 325 0.75 1.03 -2.87
N LEU A 326 2.00 0.63 -2.60
CA LEU A 326 3.04 0.57 -3.61
C LEU A 326 2.71 -0.49 -4.67
N ALA A 327 2.19 -1.64 -4.26
CA ALA A 327 1.75 -2.68 -5.18
C ALA A 327 0.58 -2.20 -6.06
N ALA A 328 -0.43 -1.55 -5.48
CA ALA A 328 -1.60 -1.01 -6.18
C ALA A 328 -1.25 0.10 -7.18
N SER A 329 -0.25 0.93 -6.86
CA SER A 329 0.17 2.06 -7.71
C SER A 329 0.66 1.65 -9.11
N VAL A 330 0.99 0.38 -9.31
CA VAL A 330 1.44 -0.18 -10.59
C VAL A 330 0.30 -0.29 -11.61
N THR A 331 -0.97 -0.44 -11.19
CA THR A 331 -2.14 -0.49 -12.11
C THR A 331 -2.89 0.83 -12.19
N ALA A 332 -2.93 1.60 -11.11
CA ALA A 332 -3.72 2.82 -11.04
C ALA A 332 -3.22 3.96 -11.95
N GLY A 333 -2.12 3.77 -12.69
CA GLY A 333 -1.61 4.73 -13.65
C GLY A 333 -1.48 6.12 -13.05
N ALA A 334 -0.81 6.24 -11.90
CA ALA A 334 -0.58 7.46 -11.12
C ALA A 334 -1.24 8.73 -11.69
N HIS A 335 -2.52 8.94 -11.36
CA HIS A 335 -3.10 10.27 -11.24
C HIS A 335 -2.53 10.95 -9.99
N GLU A 336 -1.22 11.13 -9.93
CA GLU A 336 -0.55 11.96 -8.92
C GLU A 336 0.53 12.74 -9.68
N GLY A 337 0.26 14.02 -9.95
CA GLY A 337 1.19 14.93 -10.61
C GLY A 337 0.86 15.28 -12.07
N THR A 338 -0.30 15.89 -12.31
CA THR A 338 -0.40 16.88 -13.40
C THR A 338 -0.80 18.20 -12.79
N ASP A 339 0.03 19.20 -13.00
CA ASP A 339 -0.18 20.58 -12.60
C ASP A 339 -1.62 21.03 -12.91
N SER A 340 -2.25 21.68 -11.94
CA SER A 340 -3.59 22.27 -12.02
C SER A 340 -3.69 23.48 -12.97
N ASN A 341 -2.86 23.55 -14.02
CA ASN A 341 -2.86 24.58 -15.04
C ASN A 341 -3.02 23.99 -16.45
N ALA A 342 -4.09 23.22 -16.67
CA ALA A 342 -4.63 23.02 -18.01
C ALA A 342 -6.09 23.48 -18.01
N ASN A 343 -6.27 24.78 -18.20
CA ASN A 343 -7.54 25.33 -18.66
C ASN A 343 -7.70 24.95 -20.14
N ASP A 344 -8.21 23.76 -20.42
CA ASP A 344 -8.74 23.44 -21.75
C ASP A 344 -9.95 22.49 -21.63
N GLY A 345 -11.03 22.87 -22.31
CA GLY A 345 -12.32 22.20 -22.24
C GLY A 345 -12.24 20.75 -22.70
N ALA A 346 -12.41 19.82 -21.75
CA ALA A 346 -12.41 18.39 -22.01
C ALA A 346 -13.66 17.96 -22.80
N THR A 347 -13.45 17.57 -24.05
CA THR A 347 -14.29 16.58 -24.74
C THR A 347 -14.17 15.23 -24.03
N ALA A 348 -15.30 14.65 -23.63
CA ALA A 348 -15.36 13.29 -23.09
C ALA A 348 -14.86 12.29 -24.16
N GLY A 349 -13.73 11.61 -23.92
CA GLY A 349 -13.34 10.46 -24.75
C GLY A 349 -11.85 10.09 -24.87
N SER A 350 -10.88 10.77 -24.25
CA SER A 350 -9.46 10.38 -24.35
C SER A 350 -8.90 9.88 -23.02
N ASP A 351 -8.42 8.64 -23.02
CA ASP A 351 -7.53 8.07 -22.00
C ASP A 351 -6.29 8.99 -21.86
N PRO A 352 -6.01 9.56 -20.69
CA PRO A 352 -4.93 10.53 -20.53
C PRO A 352 -3.57 9.89 -20.83
N GLU A 353 -2.74 10.60 -21.59
CA GLU A 353 -1.44 10.09 -22.00
C GLU A 353 -0.50 9.89 -20.79
N PRO A 354 0.00 8.66 -20.53
CA PRO A 354 0.85 8.39 -19.38
C PRO A 354 2.27 8.90 -19.63
N ALA A 355 2.90 9.45 -18.58
CA ALA A 355 4.33 9.78 -18.62
C ALA A 355 5.20 8.52 -18.83
N LEU A 356 6.21 8.62 -19.68
CA LEU A 356 7.14 7.53 -19.98
C LEU A 356 8.01 7.13 -18.78
N THR A 357 8.48 8.14 -18.03
CA THR A 357 9.47 8.00 -16.95
C THR A 357 8.88 8.23 -15.56
N ALA A 358 9.45 7.59 -14.55
CA ALA A 358 9.08 7.86 -13.16
C ALA A 358 9.78 9.15 -12.67
N ALA A 359 9.18 9.88 -11.73
CA ALA A 359 9.90 10.99 -11.10
C ALA A 359 10.99 10.41 -10.18
N GLU A 360 12.25 10.80 -10.38
CA GLU A 360 13.40 10.18 -9.72
C GLU A 360 13.39 10.34 -8.18
N ASP A 361 12.84 11.44 -7.66
CA ASP A 361 12.81 11.76 -6.22
C ASP A 361 11.58 11.22 -5.48
N GLU A 362 10.67 10.50 -6.16
CA GLU A 362 9.35 10.17 -5.62
C GLU A 362 9.37 8.97 -4.66
N TYR A 363 10.40 8.11 -4.73
CA TYR A 363 10.42 6.83 -3.99
C TYR A 363 11.74 6.58 -3.27
N THR A 364 11.70 5.84 -2.16
CA THR A 364 12.88 5.22 -1.52
C THR A 364 13.32 3.96 -2.26
N GLU A 365 14.50 3.40 -1.96
CA GLU A 365 14.94 2.14 -2.58
C GLU A 365 13.96 0.99 -2.28
N THR A 366 13.54 0.83 -1.03
CA THR A 366 12.55 -0.18 -0.62
C THR A 366 11.25 -0.02 -1.41
N GLN A 367 10.77 1.21 -1.57
CA GLN A 367 9.55 1.48 -2.33
C GLN A 367 9.69 1.08 -3.81
N ARG A 368 10.84 1.39 -4.43
CA ARG A 368 11.14 0.95 -5.81
C ARG A 368 11.18 -0.57 -5.93
N ARG A 369 11.72 -1.28 -4.94
CA ARG A 369 11.76 -2.77 -4.94
C ARG A 369 10.37 -3.37 -4.87
N VAL A 370 9.49 -2.84 -4.00
CA VAL A 370 8.09 -3.29 -3.91
C VAL A 370 7.36 -3.05 -5.22
N ARG A 371 7.48 -1.85 -5.79
CA ARG A 371 6.86 -1.50 -7.08
C ARG A 371 7.36 -2.36 -8.23
N SER A 372 8.68 -2.58 -8.34
CA SER A 372 9.29 -3.42 -9.36
C SER A 372 8.80 -4.87 -9.27
N SER A 373 8.75 -5.42 -8.05
CA SER A 373 8.19 -6.75 -7.80
C SER A 373 6.73 -6.82 -8.22
N ALA A 374 5.90 -5.87 -7.76
CA ALA A 374 4.48 -5.81 -8.10
C ALA A 374 4.22 -5.62 -9.60
N PHE A 375 5.04 -4.83 -10.30
CA PHE A 375 5.02 -4.71 -11.77
C PHE A 375 5.25 -6.04 -12.45
N ALA A 376 6.37 -6.71 -12.14
CA ALA A 376 6.69 -7.97 -12.79
C ALA A 376 5.58 -9.02 -12.58
N LYS A 377 5.06 -9.06 -11.35
CA LYS A 377 3.97 -9.95 -10.93
C LYS A 377 2.67 -9.69 -11.70
N ARG A 378 2.20 -8.45 -11.71
CA ARG A 378 0.95 -8.07 -12.37
C ARG A 378 1.01 -8.22 -13.88
N VAL A 379 2.13 -7.86 -14.50
CA VAL A 379 2.33 -8.08 -15.93
C VAL A 379 2.26 -9.57 -16.25
N LYS A 380 2.94 -10.45 -15.50
CA LYS A 380 2.87 -11.89 -15.75
C LYS A 380 1.46 -12.46 -15.60
N SER A 381 0.75 -12.06 -14.53
CA SER A 381 -0.63 -12.50 -14.28
C SER A 381 -1.62 -12.01 -15.33
N ALA A 382 -1.49 -10.76 -15.81
CA ALA A 382 -2.38 -10.19 -16.84
C ALA A 382 -2.33 -10.95 -18.18
N TYR A 383 -1.24 -11.68 -18.43
CA TYR A 383 -1.05 -12.52 -19.62
C TYR A 383 -1.16 -14.03 -19.31
N ASP A 384 -1.74 -14.42 -18.17
CA ASP A 384 -1.89 -15.83 -17.76
C ASP A 384 -0.56 -16.62 -17.79
N PHE A 385 0.54 -15.95 -17.42
CA PHE A 385 1.89 -16.53 -17.46
C PHE A 385 2.24 -17.13 -18.84
N ARG A 386 1.84 -16.44 -19.92
CA ARG A 386 2.16 -16.79 -21.31
C ARG A 386 2.90 -15.66 -22.00
N CYS A 387 3.79 -16.03 -22.92
CA CYS A 387 4.52 -15.06 -23.70
C CYS A 387 3.57 -14.38 -24.71
N ALA A 388 3.48 -13.05 -24.67
CA ALA A 388 2.64 -12.24 -25.55
C ALA A 388 2.90 -12.52 -27.06
N ILE A 389 4.14 -12.87 -27.42
CA ILE A 389 4.54 -13.11 -28.81
C ILE A 389 4.22 -14.54 -29.29
N CYS A 390 4.49 -15.56 -28.48
CA CYS A 390 4.39 -16.96 -28.93
C CYS A 390 3.32 -17.79 -28.24
N ASP A 391 2.61 -17.20 -27.27
CA ASP A 391 1.52 -17.80 -26.49
C ASP A 391 1.91 -19.07 -25.71
N ARG A 392 3.20 -19.30 -25.49
CA ARG A 392 3.71 -20.45 -24.74
C ARG A 392 3.98 -20.08 -23.29
N SER A 393 3.69 -21.04 -22.41
CA SER A 393 4.15 -21.10 -21.03
C SER A 393 4.99 -22.38 -20.89
N ARG A 394 6.24 -22.27 -20.49
CA ARG A 394 7.17 -23.40 -20.32
C ARG A 394 7.60 -23.46 -18.87
N GLU A 395 7.56 -24.63 -18.27
CA GLU A 395 7.87 -24.83 -16.85
C GLU A 395 9.22 -25.54 -16.69
N SER A 396 10.02 -25.07 -15.74
CA SER A 396 11.26 -25.72 -15.33
C SER A 396 10.97 -26.90 -14.39
N PRO A 397 11.92 -27.83 -14.20
CA PRO A 397 11.77 -28.89 -13.19
C PRO A 397 11.57 -28.39 -11.75
N ALA A 398 11.86 -27.11 -11.47
CA ALA A 398 11.65 -26.47 -10.18
C ALA A 398 10.24 -25.88 -10.01
N GLY A 399 9.40 -25.93 -11.06
CA GLY A 399 8.07 -25.33 -11.07
C GLY A 399 8.01 -23.92 -11.67
N THR A 400 9.17 -23.30 -11.96
CA THR A 400 9.22 -21.93 -12.48
C THR A 400 8.88 -21.81 -13.94
N VAL A 401 8.04 -20.83 -14.28
CA VAL A 401 7.68 -20.51 -15.67
C VAL A 401 8.72 -19.63 -16.37
N ASP A 402 9.00 -19.93 -17.64
CA ASP A 402 9.88 -19.18 -18.56
C ASP A 402 9.19 -17.91 -19.09
N ILE A 403 8.75 -17.04 -18.18
CA ILE A 403 8.12 -15.76 -18.48
C ILE A 403 8.75 -14.67 -17.61
N GLU A 404 9.15 -13.59 -18.27
CA GLU A 404 9.67 -12.37 -17.69
C GLU A 404 8.70 -11.23 -17.99
N ALA A 405 8.64 -10.23 -17.12
CA ALA A 405 7.96 -8.98 -17.42
C ALA A 405 8.97 -8.04 -18.06
N ALA A 406 8.80 -7.79 -19.35
CA ALA A 406 9.60 -6.85 -20.10
C ALA A 406 8.95 -5.47 -20.02
N HIS A 407 9.74 -4.44 -19.70
CA HIS A 407 9.30 -3.07 -19.88
C HIS A 407 9.27 -2.74 -21.38
N ILE A 408 8.20 -2.12 -21.86
CA ILE A 408 8.10 -1.66 -23.25
C ILE A 408 9.05 -0.48 -23.44
N TYR A 409 8.87 0.58 -22.66
CA TYR A 409 9.86 1.63 -22.50
C TYR A 409 10.84 1.25 -21.38
N PRO A 410 12.13 1.08 -21.70
CA PRO A 410 13.05 0.31 -20.88
C PRO A 410 13.35 0.96 -19.53
N LYS A 411 13.59 0.10 -18.52
CA LYS A 411 13.93 0.55 -17.17
C LYS A 411 15.23 1.37 -17.11
N GLN A 412 16.18 1.10 -18.01
CA GLN A 412 17.45 1.85 -18.11
C GLN A 412 17.23 3.32 -18.48
N GLU A 413 16.15 3.62 -19.20
CA GLU A 413 15.71 4.97 -19.53
C GLU A 413 14.74 5.53 -18.48
N ASN A 414 14.77 5.00 -17.26
CA ASN A 414 13.86 5.32 -16.15
C ASN A 414 12.37 5.04 -16.45
N GLY A 415 12.10 4.01 -17.26
CA GLY A 415 10.73 3.57 -17.56
C GLY A 415 9.91 3.24 -16.30
N ARG A 416 8.65 3.69 -16.30
CA ARG A 416 7.74 3.52 -15.16
C ARG A 416 7.37 2.07 -14.95
N ASP A 417 7.24 1.69 -13.68
CA ASP A 417 6.61 0.44 -13.25
C ASP A 417 5.08 0.61 -13.28
N PHE A 418 4.55 0.70 -14.50
CA PHE A 418 3.14 0.83 -14.82
C PHE A 418 2.73 -0.35 -15.70
N ILE A 419 1.63 -1.05 -15.38
CA ILE A 419 1.28 -2.31 -16.06
C ILE A 419 1.18 -2.17 -17.59
N ARG A 420 0.70 -1.03 -18.09
CA ARG A 420 0.58 -0.73 -19.52
C ARG A 420 1.92 -0.41 -20.21
N ASN A 421 3.00 -0.32 -19.43
CA ASN A 421 4.39 -0.32 -19.89
C ASN A 421 4.99 -1.75 -19.86
N GLY A 422 4.17 -2.80 -19.75
CA GLY A 422 4.64 -4.17 -19.57
C GLY A 422 4.17 -5.15 -20.63
N LEU A 423 5.06 -6.08 -21.01
CA LEU A 423 4.76 -7.27 -21.79
C LEU A 423 5.25 -8.52 -21.04
N ALA A 424 4.44 -9.57 -20.96
CA ALA A 424 4.91 -10.87 -20.49
C ALA A 424 5.62 -11.59 -21.65
N LEU A 425 6.93 -11.80 -21.56
CA LEU A 425 7.73 -12.40 -22.65
C LEU A 425 8.56 -13.57 -22.13
N CYS A 426 8.70 -14.62 -22.94
CA CYS A 426 9.72 -15.63 -22.63
C CYS A 426 11.13 -15.08 -22.92
N ARG A 427 12.16 -15.66 -22.31
CA ARG A 427 13.55 -15.15 -22.37
C ARG A 427 14.06 -14.81 -23.78
N LEU A 428 13.74 -15.66 -24.77
CA LEU A 428 14.13 -15.40 -26.16
C LEU A 428 13.49 -14.15 -26.73
N HIS A 429 12.17 -14.02 -26.59
CA HIS A 429 11.43 -12.87 -27.12
C HIS A 429 11.68 -11.60 -26.31
N HIS A 430 11.94 -11.71 -25.01
CA HIS A 430 12.36 -10.59 -24.19
C HIS A 430 13.71 -10.04 -24.69
N TRP A 431 14.71 -10.91 -24.86
CA TRP A 431 15.99 -10.51 -25.45
C TRP A 431 15.83 -9.91 -26.85
N ALA A 432 15.00 -10.51 -27.70
CA ALA A 432 14.78 -10.02 -29.06
C ALA A 432 14.13 -8.62 -29.06
N PHE A 433 13.18 -8.38 -28.16
CA PHE A 433 12.51 -7.09 -28.00
C PHE A 433 13.48 -6.01 -27.48
N ASP A 434 14.24 -6.30 -26.42
CA ASP A 434 15.23 -5.38 -25.84
C ASP A 434 16.39 -5.07 -26.79
N ALA A 435 16.80 -6.05 -27.61
CA ALA A 435 17.86 -5.87 -28.58
C ALA A 435 17.41 -5.15 -29.86
N GLY A 436 16.12 -4.81 -29.98
CA GLY A 436 15.54 -4.14 -31.15
C GLY A 436 15.33 -5.05 -32.37
N TRP A 437 15.29 -6.37 -32.20
CA TRP A 437 14.87 -7.29 -33.27
C TRP A 437 13.37 -7.20 -33.53
N LEU A 438 12.60 -7.00 -32.47
CA LEU A 438 11.14 -6.96 -32.50
C LEU A 438 10.66 -5.63 -31.92
N ALA A 439 9.65 -5.04 -32.55
CA ALA A 439 8.83 -3.97 -31.99
C ALA A 439 7.35 -4.31 -32.19
N ILE A 440 6.46 -3.54 -31.56
CA ILE A 440 5.02 -3.77 -31.62
C ILE A 440 4.33 -2.49 -32.11
N SER A 441 3.45 -2.61 -33.10
CA SER A 441 2.60 -1.52 -33.63
C SER A 441 1.42 -1.19 -32.71
N ASP A 442 0.73 -0.08 -32.97
CA ASP A 442 -0.42 0.35 -32.18
C ASP A 442 -1.64 -0.58 -32.34
N GLU A 443 -1.71 -1.33 -33.44
CA GLU A 443 -2.67 -2.42 -33.64
C GLU A 443 -2.20 -3.77 -33.06
N TYR A 444 -1.15 -3.77 -32.23
CA TYR A 444 -0.57 -4.95 -31.58
C TYR A 444 -0.08 -6.02 -32.56
N ARG A 445 0.53 -5.59 -33.67
CA ARG A 445 1.25 -6.47 -34.59
C ARG A 445 2.76 -6.37 -34.39
N ILE A 446 3.44 -7.50 -34.54
CA ILE A 446 4.89 -7.61 -34.48
C ILE A 446 5.51 -6.97 -35.72
N LEU A 447 6.51 -6.12 -35.49
CA LEU A 447 7.41 -5.55 -36.49
C LEU A 447 8.80 -6.15 -36.26
N VAL A 448 9.49 -6.53 -37.33
CA VAL A 448 10.81 -7.17 -37.28
C VAL A 448 11.84 -6.28 -37.97
N ALA A 449 12.99 -6.09 -37.33
CA ALA A 449 14.09 -5.34 -37.93
C ALA A 449 14.61 -6.06 -39.19
N ASP A 450 14.63 -5.37 -40.33
CA ASP A 450 15.10 -5.94 -41.60
C ASP A 450 16.64 -6.03 -41.64
N ARG A 451 17.16 -7.18 -41.17
CA ARG A 451 18.59 -7.46 -41.01
C ARG A 451 18.97 -8.84 -41.57
N PRO A 452 18.75 -9.11 -42.87
CA PRO A 452 19.00 -10.42 -43.48
C PRO A 452 20.47 -10.86 -43.42
N GLU A 453 21.40 -9.93 -43.16
CA GLU A 453 22.82 -10.20 -43.00
C GLU A 453 23.21 -10.82 -41.65
N LEU A 454 22.34 -10.78 -40.64
CA LEU A 454 22.62 -11.24 -39.28
C LEU A 454 22.09 -12.67 -39.04
N GLU A 455 22.90 -13.50 -38.36
CA GLU A 455 22.45 -14.82 -37.90
C GLU A 455 21.29 -14.68 -36.91
N GLY A 456 20.22 -15.45 -37.11
CA GLY A 456 18.99 -15.38 -36.32
C GLY A 456 17.85 -14.60 -36.98
N TYR A 457 18.11 -13.78 -38.01
CA TYR A 457 17.05 -13.02 -38.72
C TYR A 457 15.92 -13.91 -39.26
N GLU A 458 16.25 -15.08 -39.82
CA GLU A 458 15.24 -16.01 -40.34
C GLU A 458 14.26 -16.54 -39.28
N GLU A 459 14.65 -16.56 -38.01
CA GLU A 459 13.77 -16.98 -36.92
C GLU A 459 12.73 -15.89 -36.63
N PHE A 460 13.18 -14.63 -36.54
CA PHE A 460 12.32 -13.50 -36.21
C PHE A 460 11.48 -13.00 -37.39
N SER A 461 12.00 -13.01 -38.62
CA SER A 461 11.27 -12.53 -39.81
C SER A 461 9.97 -13.29 -40.08
N ARG A 462 9.84 -14.52 -39.57
CA ARG A 462 8.59 -15.31 -39.62
C ARG A 462 7.48 -14.76 -38.73
N LEU A 463 7.82 -13.88 -37.78
CA LEU A 463 6.88 -13.24 -36.87
C LEU A 463 6.30 -11.93 -37.43
N GLU A 464 6.85 -11.41 -38.53
CA GLU A 464 6.43 -10.15 -39.14
C GLU A 464 4.91 -10.10 -39.38
N GLY A 465 4.27 -9.05 -38.86
CA GLY A 465 2.84 -8.79 -39.00
C GLY A 465 1.93 -9.72 -38.19
N ALA A 466 2.47 -10.67 -37.41
CA ALA A 466 1.67 -11.52 -36.53
C ALA A 466 1.09 -10.71 -35.37
N GLN A 467 -0.10 -11.10 -34.91
CA GLN A 467 -0.78 -10.47 -33.77
C GLN A 467 -0.20 -10.99 -32.46
N ILE A 468 0.11 -10.11 -31.50
CA ILE A 468 0.43 -10.54 -30.13
C ILE A 468 -0.83 -10.79 -29.32
N SER A 469 -0.72 -11.65 -28.30
CA SER A 469 -1.69 -11.73 -27.22
C SER A 469 -1.61 -10.47 -26.36
N VAL A 470 -2.74 -9.93 -25.93
CA VAL A 470 -2.83 -8.79 -25.01
C VAL A 470 -3.79 -9.13 -23.86
N PRO A 471 -3.69 -8.46 -22.70
CA PRO A 471 -4.57 -8.68 -21.58
C PRO A 471 -6.05 -8.49 -21.96
N PRO A 472 -6.96 -9.30 -21.39
CA PRO A 472 -8.39 -9.15 -21.63
C PRO A 472 -8.91 -7.80 -21.11
N THR A 473 -8.44 -7.37 -19.94
CA THR A 473 -8.72 -6.08 -19.32
C THR A 473 -8.11 -4.94 -20.13
N GLU A 474 -8.93 -3.98 -20.57
CA GLU A 474 -8.49 -2.90 -21.45
C GLU A 474 -7.45 -1.98 -20.79
N ASP A 475 -7.66 -1.64 -19.51
CA ASP A 475 -6.77 -0.78 -18.73
C ASP A 475 -5.42 -1.43 -18.38
N GLU A 476 -5.25 -2.72 -18.68
CA GLU A 476 -3.98 -3.45 -18.49
C GLU A 476 -3.22 -3.65 -19.80
N ARG A 477 -3.82 -3.28 -20.94
CA ARG A 477 -3.19 -3.44 -22.25
C ARG A 477 -2.03 -2.46 -22.45
N PRO A 478 -1.00 -2.87 -23.22
CA PRO A 478 0.09 -1.97 -23.61
C PRO A 478 -0.44 -0.64 -24.16
N HIS A 479 0.03 0.48 -23.59
CA HIS A 479 -0.38 1.81 -24.03
C HIS A 479 0.43 2.24 -25.26
N ALA A 480 -0.23 2.88 -26.24
CA ALA A 480 0.39 3.32 -27.50
C ALA A 480 1.65 4.18 -27.30
N THR A 481 1.63 5.10 -26.33
CA THR A 481 2.80 5.93 -25.95
C THR A 481 4.07 5.13 -25.66
N PHE A 482 4.00 4.03 -24.89
CA PHE A 482 5.20 3.22 -24.63
C PHE A 482 5.63 2.46 -25.88
N LEU A 483 4.67 1.94 -26.65
CA LEU A 483 4.96 1.21 -27.90
C LEU A 483 5.64 2.13 -28.94
N ALA A 484 5.14 3.36 -29.07
CA ALA A 484 5.72 4.38 -29.94
C ALA A 484 7.14 4.75 -29.51
N ALA A 485 7.36 4.98 -28.21
CA ALA A 485 8.68 5.30 -27.68
C ALA A 485 9.69 4.15 -27.88
N HIS A 486 9.27 2.89 -27.73
CA HIS A 486 10.11 1.72 -28.03
C HIS A 486 10.45 1.65 -29.52
N ARG A 487 9.47 1.86 -30.41
CA ARG A 487 9.70 1.91 -31.87
C ARG A 487 10.69 3.01 -32.25
N GLU A 488 10.57 4.21 -31.67
CA GLU A 488 11.51 5.31 -31.87
C GLU A 488 12.92 4.92 -31.42
N LEU A 489 13.06 4.38 -30.21
CA LEU A 489 14.34 4.00 -29.61
C LEU A 489 15.10 2.96 -30.46
N HIS A 490 14.38 2.07 -31.15
CA HIS A 490 14.96 1.04 -32.01
C HIS A 490 14.89 1.31 -33.52
N GLY A 491 14.35 2.47 -33.94
CA GLY A 491 14.36 2.91 -35.34
C GLY A 491 13.30 2.27 -36.25
N PHE A 492 12.11 1.99 -35.73
CA PHE A 492 10.97 1.40 -36.47
C PHE A 492 9.98 2.44 -37.05
N GLU A 493 10.25 3.75 -36.95
CA GLU A 493 9.31 4.84 -37.31
C GLU A 493 8.89 4.90 -38.80
N SER A 494 9.56 4.16 -39.68
CA SER A 494 9.32 4.18 -41.13
C SER A 494 8.34 3.13 -41.66
N VAL A 495 7.62 2.41 -40.80
CA VAL A 495 6.74 1.28 -41.17
C VAL A 495 5.28 1.58 -40.91
#